data_AF-A0A966WEA0-F1
#
_entry.id   AF-A0A966WEA0-F1
#
_cell.length_a   1.000
_cell.length_b   1.000
_cell.length_c   1.000
_cell.angle_alpha   90.00
_cell.angle_beta   90.00
_cell.angle_gamma   90.00
#
_symmetry.space_group_name_H-M   'P 1'
#
loop_
_entity.id
_entity.type
_entity.pdbx_description
1 polymer ?
#
loop_
_entity_poly.entity_id
_entity_poly.type
_entity_poly.pdbx_seq_one_letter_code
_entity_poly.pdbx_strand_id
1 'polypeptide(L)'
;GKKVQYNVNFILIAKPKLPEVNAQFAQSLGVADGNVDKMREEIKQSLEQELDKRVKIKLKEQVFTLLIDSCKADLPKALINVEINRMAQSTYANLKQRGADLKQFKLEPSMFEEQAKKTCKLRLILAEIVDKNNLRASPDQIKAMVNEFALNFDDTDEAVKWFYAEPSRLEEPTALATETNVVEWFMKQCKYIFSTIKRTGDFLGRPCR
;
A
#
# COMPACT_ATOMS: atom_id res chain seq x y z
N GLY A 1 -7.61 31.75 -7.55
CA GLY A 1 -8.54 30.94 -8.36
C GLY A 1 -9.64 31.83 -8.91
N LYS A 2 -10.12 31.56 -10.13
CA LYS A 2 -11.23 32.32 -10.75
C LYS A 2 -12.57 31.67 -10.38
N LYS A 3 -13.59 32.49 -10.09
CA LYS A 3 -14.96 32.02 -9.83
C LYS A 3 -15.58 31.53 -11.13
N VAL A 4 -16.15 30.33 -11.14
CA VAL A 4 -16.89 29.74 -12.26
C VAL A 4 -18.33 29.52 -11.82
N GLN A 5 -19.28 29.88 -12.68
CA GLN A 5 -20.70 29.61 -12.46
C GLN A 5 -21.10 28.36 -13.24
N TYR A 6 -21.78 27.43 -12.56
CA TYR A 6 -22.39 26.25 -13.16
C TYR A 6 -23.89 26.45 -13.18
N ASN A 7 -24.51 26.21 -14.34
CA ASN A 7 -25.96 26.16 -14.46
C ASN A 7 -26.37 24.68 -14.48
N VAL A 8 -26.99 24.21 -13.39
CA VAL A 8 -27.35 22.80 -13.21
C VAL A 8 -28.86 22.66 -13.32
N ASN A 9 -29.31 21.95 -14.35
CA ASN A 9 -30.70 21.58 -14.53
C ASN A 9 -30.92 20.17 -13.98
N PHE A 10 -31.77 20.03 -12.96
CA PHE A 10 -32.12 18.74 -12.38
C PHE A 10 -33.20 18.06 -13.23
N ILE A 11 -32.84 16.94 -13.85
CA ILE A 11 -33.74 16.18 -14.73
C ILE A 11 -34.61 15.21 -13.90
N LEU A 12 -34.03 14.57 -12.89
CA LEU A 12 -34.70 13.60 -12.03
C LEU A 12 -34.05 13.59 -10.65
N ILE A 13 -34.87 13.55 -9.61
CA ILE A 13 -34.42 13.32 -8.23
C ILE A 13 -35.00 11.98 -7.80
N ALA A 14 -34.14 11.01 -7.57
CA ALA A 14 -34.52 9.68 -7.09
C ALA A 14 -33.83 9.36 -5.77
N LYS A 15 -34.50 8.58 -4.93
CA LYS A 15 -33.96 8.06 -3.68
C LYS A 15 -33.48 6.61 -3.91
N PRO A 16 -32.28 6.23 -3.45
CA PRO A 16 -31.84 4.83 -3.53
C PRO A 16 -32.79 3.95 -2.71
N LYS A 17 -33.36 2.93 -3.37
CA LYS A 17 -34.12 1.85 -2.71
C LYS A 17 -33.21 0.65 -2.58
N LEU A 18 -32.95 0.23 -1.34
CA LEU A 18 -32.13 -0.95 -1.08
C LEU A 18 -32.86 -2.20 -1.60
N PRO A 19 -32.18 -3.09 -2.36
CA PRO A 19 -32.74 -4.35 -2.77
C PRO A 19 -32.91 -5.27 -1.55
N GLU A 20 -33.85 -6.20 -1.63
CA GLU A 20 -33.99 -7.26 -0.64
C GLU A 20 -32.83 -8.25 -0.79
N VAL A 21 -32.30 -8.71 0.34
CA VAL A 21 -31.22 -9.71 0.35
C VAL A 21 -31.84 -11.09 0.15
N ASN A 22 -31.97 -11.47 -1.12
CA ASN A 22 -32.59 -12.73 -1.54
C ASN A 22 -31.69 -13.48 -2.56
N ALA A 23 -32.16 -14.63 -3.04
CA ALA A 23 -31.39 -15.46 -3.97
C ALA A 23 -31.05 -14.75 -5.29
N GLN A 24 -31.95 -13.88 -5.79
CA GLN A 24 -31.69 -13.08 -7.00
C GLN A 24 -30.58 -12.05 -6.76
N PHE A 25 -30.54 -11.44 -5.58
CA PHE A 25 -29.47 -10.54 -5.17
C PHE A 25 -28.14 -11.29 -5.04
N ALA A 26 -28.13 -12.48 -4.41
CA ALA A 26 -26.92 -13.32 -4.31
C ALA A 26 -26.38 -13.73 -5.69
N GLN A 27 -27.26 -14.15 -6.62
CA GLN A 27 -26.88 -14.45 -8.00
C GLN A 27 -26.29 -13.24 -8.72
N SER A 28 -26.84 -12.05 -8.49
CA SER A 28 -26.31 -10.80 -9.09
C SER A 28 -24.88 -10.46 -8.63
N LEU A 29 -24.45 -10.99 -7.48
CA LEU A 29 -23.11 -10.81 -6.93
C LEU A 29 -22.15 -11.97 -7.27
N GLY A 30 -22.57 -12.92 -8.12
CA GLY A 30 -21.74 -14.03 -8.60
C GLY A 30 -21.93 -15.34 -7.83
N VAL A 31 -22.86 -15.41 -6.86
CA VAL A 31 -23.15 -16.63 -6.12
C VAL A 31 -24.16 -17.48 -6.90
N ALA A 32 -23.65 -18.41 -7.71
CA ALA A 32 -24.44 -19.19 -8.67
C ALA A 32 -25.60 -19.99 -8.04
N ASP A 33 -25.44 -20.46 -6.80
CA ASP A 33 -26.45 -21.23 -6.08
C ASP A 33 -27.52 -20.35 -5.39
N GLY A 34 -27.39 -19.02 -5.45
CA GLY A 34 -28.32 -18.08 -4.83
C GLY A 34 -28.38 -18.18 -3.31
N ASN A 35 -27.40 -18.83 -2.68
CA ASN A 35 -27.38 -19.02 -1.24
C ASN A 35 -26.90 -17.74 -0.53
N VAL A 36 -27.82 -17.11 0.20
CA VAL A 36 -27.56 -15.86 0.94
C VAL A 36 -26.53 -16.05 2.07
N ASP A 37 -26.49 -17.21 2.71
CA ASP A 37 -25.53 -17.48 3.79
C ASP A 37 -24.12 -17.65 3.23
N LYS A 38 -23.99 -18.35 2.09
CA LYS A 38 -22.73 -18.47 1.36
C LYS A 38 -22.22 -17.11 0.88
N MET A 39 -23.12 -16.29 0.32
CA MET A 39 -22.81 -14.91 -0.07
C MET A 39 -22.27 -14.09 1.12
N ARG A 40 -22.91 -14.20 2.29
CA ARG A 40 -22.46 -13.49 3.49
C ARG A 40 -21.08 -13.97 3.96
N GLU A 41 -20.84 -15.27 3.90
CA GLU A 41 -19.56 -15.86 4.31
C GLU A 41 -18.41 -15.45 3.36
N GLU A 42 -18.63 -15.48 2.04
CA GLU A 42 -17.65 -15.03 1.04
C GLU A 42 -17.33 -13.53 1.21
N ILE A 43 -18.36 -12.70 1.42
CA ILE A 43 -18.17 -11.26 1.71
C ILE A 43 -17.38 -11.08 3.00
N LYS A 44 -17.71 -11.83 4.06
CA LYS A 44 -17.02 -11.75 5.34
C LYS A 44 -15.54 -12.11 5.20
N GLN A 45 -15.22 -13.22 4.53
CA GLN A 45 -13.83 -13.65 4.32
C GLN A 45 -13.04 -12.62 3.52
N SER A 46 -13.64 -12.03 2.47
CA SER A 46 -13.02 -10.96 1.70
C SER A 46 -12.74 -9.72 2.56
N LEU A 47 -13.71 -9.31 3.40
CA LEU A 47 -13.54 -8.19 4.32
C LEU A 47 -12.49 -8.45 5.39
N GLU A 48 -12.39 -9.67 5.93
CA GLU A 48 -11.36 -10.07 6.88
C GLU A 48 -9.96 -9.98 6.25
N GLN A 49 -9.79 -10.46 5.01
CA GLN A 49 -8.54 -10.33 4.27
C GLN A 49 -8.15 -8.87 3.99
N GLU A 50 -9.12 -8.03 3.57
CA GLU A 50 -8.89 -6.60 3.38
C GLU A 50 -8.49 -5.90 4.69
N LEU A 51 -9.15 -6.27 5.79
CA LEU A 51 -8.88 -5.72 7.12
C LEU A 51 -7.47 -6.09 7.57
N ASP A 52 -7.09 -7.36 7.47
CA ASP A 52 -5.76 -7.85 7.85
C ASP A 52 -4.66 -7.13 7.05
N LYS A 53 -4.86 -6.96 5.74
CA LYS A 53 -3.92 -6.19 4.90
C LYS A 53 -3.80 -4.74 5.37
N ARG A 54 -4.91 -4.06 5.67
CA ARG A 54 -4.87 -2.68 6.20
C ARG A 54 -4.20 -2.59 7.56
N VAL A 55 -4.49 -3.51 8.47
CA VAL A 55 -3.86 -3.55 9.80
C VAL A 55 -2.35 -3.71 9.65
N LYS A 56 -1.88 -4.64 8.81
CA LYS A 56 -0.44 -4.81 8.53
C LYS A 56 0.20 -3.55 7.97
N ILE A 57 -0.43 -2.89 7.00
CA ILE A 57 0.05 -1.63 6.42
C ILE A 57 0.15 -0.54 7.50
N LYS A 58 -0.90 -0.36 8.29
CA LYS A 58 -0.94 0.65 9.36
C LYS A 58 0.09 0.38 10.45
N LEU A 59 0.25 -0.87 10.85
CA LEU A 59 1.26 -1.29 11.82
C LEU A 59 2.66 -1.00 11.29
N LYS A 60 2.95 -1.36 10.04
CA LYS A 60 4.22 -1.06 9.37
C LYS A 60 4.51 0.44 9.33
N GLU A 61 3.53 1.25 8.93
CA GLU A 61 3.64 2.72 8.95
C GLU A 61 4.01 3.24 10.34
N GLN A 62 3.34 2.74 11.39
CA GLN A 62 3.60 3.14 12.78
C GLN A 62 5.01 2.75 13.22
N VAL A 63 5.42 1.50 13.00
CA VAL A 63 6.75 1.00 13.37
C VAL A 63 7.84 1.81 12.67
N PHE A 64 7.72 2.04 11.36
CA PHE A 64 8.73 2.77 10.61
C PHE A 64 8.79 4.25 11.00
N THR A 65 7.65 4.87 11.28
CA THR A 65 7.61 6.24 11.82
C THR A 65 8.33 6.32 13.17
N LEU A 66 8.05 5.39 14.09
CA LEU A 66 8.73 5.35 15.39
C LEU A 66 10.24 5.12 15.26
N LEU A 67 10.67 4.25 14.35
CA LEU A 67 12.09 4.03 14.07
C LEU A 67 12.77 5.33 13.59
N ILE A 68 12.14 6.03 12.64
CA ILE A 68 12.63 7.32 12.13
C ILE A 68 12.72 8.36 13.25
N ASP A 69 11.71 8.45 14.11
CA ASP A 69 11.63 9.45 15.18
C ASP A 69 12.61 9.16 16.33
N SER A 70 12.89 7.88 16.60
CA SER A 70 13.83 7.46 17.65
C SER A 70 15.29 7.77 17.34
N CYS A 71 15.67 7.80 16.06
CA CYS A 71 17.04 8.05 15.63
C CYS A 71 17.28 9.56 15.47
N LYS A 72 18.28 10.15 16.11
CA LYS A 72 18.65 11.57 15.92
C LYS A 72 19.95 11.74 15.13
N ALA A 73 20.12 10.96 14.07
CA ALA A 73 21.29 11.05 13.19
C ALA A 73 21.05 12.05 12.05
N ASP A 74 22.01 12.96 11.86
CA ASP A 74 22.05 13.85 10.70
C ASP A 74 22.58 13.10 9.48
N LEU A 75 21.92 13.29 8.34
CA LEU A 75 22.30 12.65 7.10
C LEU A 75 23.19 13.56 6.24
N PRO A 76 24.25 13.03 5.60
CA PRO A 76 25.01 13.76 4.61
C PRO A 76 24.12 14.30 3.48
N LYS A 77 24.28 15.58 3.13
CA LYS A 77 23.53 16.22 2.03
C LYS A 77 23.67 15.47 0.70
N ALA A 78 24.82 14.85 0.45
CA ALA A 78 25.04 14.03 -0.73
C ALA A 78 24.03 12.87 -0.85
N LEU A 79 23.75 12.16 0.26
CA LEU A 79 22.77 11.07 0.26
C LEU A 79 21.34 11.59 0.04
N ILE A 80 20.99 12.72 0.65
CA ILE A 80 19.69 13.35 0.45
C ILE A 80 19.51 13.76 -1.03
N ASN A 81 20.52 14.36 -1.64
CA ASN A 81 20.47 14.79 -3.04
C ASN A 81 20.30 13.62 -4.03
N VAL A 82 20.95 12.49 -3.77
CA VAL A 82 20.75 11.26 -4.58
C VAL A 82 19.29 10.81 -4.52
N GLU A 83 18.69 10.81 -3.34
CA GLU A 83 17.31 10.40 -3.16
C GLU A 83 16.32 11.41 -3.76
N ILE A 84 16.56 12.72 -3.62
CA ILE A 84 15.78 13.76 -4.29
C ILE A 84 15.77 13.53 -5.81
N ASN A 85 16.94 13.28 -6.41
CA ASN A 85 17.05 13.01 -7.84
C ASN A 85 16.29 11.76 -8.26
N ARG A 86 16.38 10.68 -7.47
CA ARG A 86 15.60 9.43 -7.70
C ARG A 86 14.10 9.70 -7.66
N MET A 87 13.63 10.45 -6.66
CA MET A 87 12.20 10.80 -6.52
C MET A 87 11.72 11.70 -7.66
N ALA A 88 12.52 12.68 -8.06
CA ALA A 88 12.21 13.55 -9.19
C ALA A 88 12.11 12.75 -10.50
N GLN A 89 13.05 11.85 -10.78
CA GLN A 89 13.03 10.96 -11.95
C GLN A 89 11.78 10.07 -11.97
N SER A 90 11.44 9.44 -10.83
CA SER A 90 10.22 8.64 -10.71
C SER A 90 8.96 9.47 -10.96
N THR A 91 8.91 10.69 -10.42
CA THR A 91 7.79 11.62 -10.64
C THR A 91 7.66 12.00 -12.12
N TYR A 92 8.78 12.30 -12.79
CA TYR A 92 8.78 12.56 -14.24
C TYR A 92 8.33 11.36 -15.07
N ALA A 93 8.77 10.14 -14.73
CA ALA A 93 8.33 8.92 -15.40
C ALA A 93 6.81 8.72 -15.28
N ASN A 94 6.26 8.91 -14.08
CA ASN A 94 4.82 8.82 -13.81
C ASN A 94 4.02 9.89 -14.57
N LEU A 95 4.51 11.13 -14.64
CA LEU A 95 3.88 12.21 -15.40
C LEU A 95 3.88 11.92 -16.91
N LYS A 96 5.01 11.41 -17.43
CA LYS A 96 5.13 11.01 -18.84
C LYS A 96 4.16 9.90 -19.20
N GLN A 97 4.02 8.89 -18.34
CA GLN A 97 3.07 7.78 -18.56
C GLN A 97 1.61 8.25 -18.59
N ARG A 98 1.29 9.32 -17.86
CA ARG A 98 -0.04 9.96 -17.85
C ARG A 98 -0.25 10.96 -18.99
N GLY A 99 0.69 11.09 -19.92
CA GLY A 99 0.60 12.00 -21.07
C GLY A 99 0.77 13.49 -20.73
N ALA A 100 1.34 13.82 -19.56
CA ALA A 100 1.58 15.20 -19.18
C ALA A 100 2.78 15.80 -19.92
N ASP A 101 2.68 17.07 -20.31
CA ASP A 101 3.81 17.81 -20.91
C ASP A 101 4.82 18.20 -19.82
N LEU A 102 5.95 17.49 -19.80
CA LEU A 102 7.03 17.67 -18.82
C LEU A 102 7.60 19.10 -18.80
N LYS A 103 7.44 19.87 -19.89
CA LYS A 103 7.89 21.26 -19.97
C LYS A 103 7.07 22.21 -19.09
N GLN A 104 5.84 21.83 -18.73
CA GLN A 104 4.96 22.63 -17.87
C GLN A 104 5.19 22.35 -16.38
N PHE A 105 5.87 21.26 -16.03
CA PHE A 105 6.13 20.85 -14.65
C PHE A 105 7.60 21.05 -14.28
N LYS A 106 7.88 22.15 -13.56
CA LYS A 106 9.15 22.33 -12.87
C LYS A 106 9.06 21.68 -11.48
N LEU A 107 9.76 20.57 -11.30
CA LEU A 107 9.86 19.88 -10.03
C LEU A 107 11.04 20.49 -9.25
N GLU A 108 10.72 21.27 -8.21
CA GLU A 108 11.75 21.89 -7.37
C GLU A 108 12.29 20.87 -6.35
N PRO A 109 13.62 20.81 -6.11
CA PRO A 109 14.22 19.88 -5.15
C PRO A 109 13.63 19.98 -3.73
N SER A 110 13.24 21.18 -3.31
CA SER A 110 12.63 21.44 -2.01
C SER A 110 11.31 20.69 -1.80
N MET A 111 10.60 20.32 -2.87
CA MET A 111 9.38 19.53 -2.80
C MET A 111 9.63 18.10 -2.28
N PHE A 112 10.85 17.59 -2.45
CA PHE A 112 11.22 16.22 -2.09
C PHE A 112 12.11 16.16 -0.85
N GLU A 113 12.66 17.27 -0.39
CA GLU A 113 13.72 17.28 0.63
C GLU A 113 13.31 16.56 1.93
N GLU A 114 12.15 16.89 2.49
CA GLU A 114 11.67 16.26 3.73
C GLU A 114 11.37 14.78 3.57
N GLN A 115 10.79 14.39 2.42
CA GLN A 115 10.49 12.99 2.13
C GLN A 115 11.76 12.19 1.85
N ALA A 116 12.73 12.78 1.15
CA ALA A 116 14.03 12.20 0.87
C ALA A 116 14.83 11.98 2.16
N LYS A 117 14.84 12.95 3.09
CA LYS A 117 15.42 12.79 4.43
C LYS A 117 14.84 11.59 5.16
N LYS A 118 13.50 11.49 5.24
CA LYS A 118 12.82 10.36 5.90
C LYS A 118 13.18 9.02 5.24
N THR A 119 13.17 8.97 3.91
CA THR A 119 13.44 7.74 3.14
C THR A 119 14.89 7.28 3.29
N CYS A 120 15.86 8.18 3.18
CA CYS A 120 17.27 7.89 3.41
C CYS A 120 17.52 7.39 4.84
N LYS A 121 16.91 8.04 5.82
CA LYS A 121 17.06 7.69 7.24
C LYS A 121 16.52 6.28 7.50
N LEU A 122 15.32 6.01 7.01
CA LEU A 122 14.69 4.70 7.12
C LEU A 122 15.55 3.62 6.46
N ARG A 123 16.05 3.85 5.24
CA ARG A 123 16.90 2.89 4.52
C ARG A 123 18.13 2.49 5.34
N LEU A 124 18.81 3.46 5.96
CA LEU A 124 19.99 3.19 6.80
C LEU A 124 19.63 2.44 8.09
N ILE A 125 18.54 2.84 8.76
CA ILE A 125 18.08 2.15 9.98
C ILE A 125 17.70 0.71 9.68
N LEU A 126 16.95 0.48 8.60
CA LEU A 126 16.53 -0.86 8.20
C LEU A 126 17.73 -1.73 7.83
N ALA A 127 18.68 -1.21 7.05
CA ALA A 127 19.89 -1.94 6.69
C ALA A 127 20.66 -2.41 7.94
N GLU A 128 20.86 -1.51 8.91
CA GLU A 128 21.55 -1.80 10.16
C GLU A 128 20.80 -2.84 11.01
N ILE A 129 19.48 -2.73 11.14
CA ILE A 129 18.65 -3.68 11.90
C ILE A 129 18.67 -5.06 11.24
N VAL A 130 18.53 -5.11 9.91
CA VAL A 130 18.51 -6.36 9.14
C VAL A 130 19.85 -7.09 9.27
N ASP A 131 20.96 -6.39 9.13
CA ASP A 131 22.29 -7.01 9.20
C ASP A 131 22.63 -7.45 10.64
N LYS A 132 22.31 -6.66 11.67
CA LYS A 132 22.57 -7.02 13.07
C LYS A 132 21.74 -8.19 13.57
N ASN A 133 20.52 -8.35 13.09
CA ASN A 133 19.57 -9.37 13.58
C ASN A 133 19.34 -10.48 12.55
N ASN A 134 20.08 -10.48 11.43
CA ASN A 134 19.97 -11.45 10.34
C ASN A 134 18.52 -11.64 9.83
N LEU A 135 17.84 -10.54 9.54
CA LEU A 135 16.39 -10.54 9.20
C LEU A 135 16.11 -10.64 7.70
N ARG A 136 17.10 -11.03 6.89
CA ARG A 136 16.95 -11.18 5.45
C ARG A 136 15.84 -12.16 5.12
N ALA A 137 15.03 -11.84 4.11
CA ALA A 137 13.95 -12.71 3.67
C ALA A 137 14.49 -14.09 3.26
N SER A 138 13.83 -15.15 3.74
CA SER A 138 14.10 -16.51 3.29
C SER A 138 13.56 -16.74 1.86
N PRO A 139 14.10 -17.72 1.11
CA PRO A 139 13.59 -18.04 -0.22
C PRO A 139 12.08 -18.34 -0.25
N ASP A 140 11.56 -19.00 0.79
CA ASP A 140 10.14 -19.33 0.91
C ASP A 140 9.28 -18.08 1.10
N GLN A 141 9.75 -17.10 1.87
CA GLN A 141 9.07 -15.81 2.04
C GLN A 141 9.08 -15.01 0.73
N ILE A 142 10.21 -14.99 0.00
CA ILE A 142 10.29 -14.32 -1.30
C ILE A 142 9.30 -14.96 -2.27
N LYS A 143 9.25 -16.30 -2.33
CA LYS A 143 8.30 -17.04 -3.17
C LYS A 143 6.85 -16.74 -2.79
N ALA A 144 6.53 -16.68 -1.50
CA ALA A 144 5.21 -16.32 -1.02
C ALA A 144 4.80 -14.91 -1.47
N MET A 145 5.71 -13.94 -1.38
CA MET A 145 5.46 -12.58 -1.87
C MET A 145 5.26 -12.57 -3.39
N VAL A 146 6.14 -13.22 -4.16
CA VAL A 146 5.99 -13.30 -5.63
C VAL A 146 4.65 -13.91 -6.02
N ASN A 147 4.20 -14.95 -5.33
CA ASN A 147 2.87 -15.53 -5.56
C ASN A 147 1.75 -14.53 -5.26
N GLU A 148 1.85 -13.73 -4.19
CA GLU A 148 0.86 -12.67 -3.90
C GLU A 148 0.85 -11.60 -5.00
N PHE A 149 2.00 -11.21 -5.52
CA PHE A 149 2.09 -10.28 -6.66
C PHE A 149 1.46 -10.87 -7.92
N ALA A 150 1.70 -12.16 -8.18
CA ALA A 150 1.20 -12.88 -9.34
C ALA A 150 -0.34 -12.95 -9.38
N LEU A 151 -1.03 -12.91 -8.24
CA LEU A 151 -2.51 -12.88 -8.18
C LEU A 151 -3.14 -11.65 -8.85
N ASN A 152 -2.36 -10.59 -9.09
CA ASN A 152 -2.83 -9.40 -9.79
C ASN A 152 -2.77 -9.54 -11.32
N PHE A 153 -2.26 -10.66 -11.82
CA PHE A 153 -2.13 -10.96 -13.25
C PHE A 153 -3.12 -12.06 -13.64
N ASP A 154 -3.49 -12.09 -14.92
CA ASP A 154 -4.44 -13.07 -15.46
C ASP A 154 -3.86 -14.50 -15.47
N ASP A 155 -2.56 -14.65 -15.75
CA ASP A 155 -1.83 -15.93 -15.66
C ASP A 155 -0.81 -15.87 -14.51
N THR A 156 -1.13 -16.56 -13.42
CA THR A 156 -0.29 -16.58 -12.22
C THR A 156 1.03 -17.31 -12.44
N ASP A 157 1.03 -18.38 -13.23
CA ASP A 157 2.22 -19.21 -13.45
C ASP A 157 3.23 -18.51 -14.36
N GLU A 158 2.74 -17.83 -15.40
CA GLU A 158 3.58 -17.00 -16.25
C GLU A 158 4.14 -15.80 -15.48
N ALA A 159 3.32 -15.14 -14.65
CA ALA A 159 3.76 -14.04 -13.80
C ALA A 159 4.89 -14.46 -12.85
N VAL A 160 4.77 -15.61 -12.18
CA VAL A 160 5.84 -16.13 -11.31
C VAL A 160 7.13 -16.34 -12.11
N LYS A 161 7.07 -16.98 -13.28
CA LYS A 161 8.25 -17.17 -14.14
C LYS A 161 8.84 -15.83 -14.57
N TRP A 162 8.01 -14.84 -14.87
CA TRP A 162 8.45 -13.50 -15.24
C TRP A 162 9.22 -12.80 -14.10
N PHE A 163 8.80 -12.96 -12.85
CA PHE A 163 9.55 -12.44 -11.69
C PHE A 163 10.90 -13.12 -11.52
N TYR A 164 10.96 -14.46 -11.64
CA TYR A 164 12.21 -15.21 -11.48
C TYR A 164 13.15 -15.15 -12.70
N ALA A 165 12.69 -14.66 -13.85
CA ALA A 165 13.51 -14.51 -15.05
C ALA A 165 14.62 -13.46 -14.88
N GLU A 166 14.44 -12.48 -14.00
CA GLU A 166 15.39 -11.38 -13.82
C GLU A 166 15.57 -11.04 -12.33
N PRO A 167 16.79 -11.04 -11.79
CA PRO A 167 17.03 -10.76 -10.37
C PRO A 167 16.50 -9.39 -9.92
N SER A 168 16.53 -8.38 -10.80
CA SER A 168 16.03 -7.03 -10.52
C SER A 168 14.53 -7.00 -10.17
N ARG A 169 13.73 -7.96 -10.68
CA ARG A 169 12.29 -8.06 -10.42
C ARG A 169 11.98 -8.65 -9.05
N LEU A 170 12.93 -9.39 -8.49
CA LEU A 170 12.81 -9.96 -7.15
C LEU A 170 13.17 -8.95 -6.05
N GLU A 171 13.76 -7.81 -6.40
CA GLU A 171 14.18 -6.79 -5.41
C GLU A 171 13.00 -6.30 -4.57
N GLU A 172 11.88 -5.97 -5.20
CA GLU A 172 10.68 -5.48 -4.49
C GLU A 172 10.03 -6.56 -3.61
N PRO A 173 9.73 -7.79 -4.10
CA PRO A 173 9.26 -8.89 -3.25
C PRO A 173 10.21 -9.19 -2.08
N THR A 174 11.52 -9.17 -2.33
CA THR A 174 12.55 -9.43 -1.31
C THR A 174 12.58 -8.33 -0.25
N ALA A 175 12.50 -7.06 -0.68
CA ALA A 175 12.47 -5.92 0.23
C ALA A 175 11.22 -5.98 1.13
N LEU A 176 10.04 -6.23 0.57
CA LEU A 176 8.80 -6.31 1.35
C LEU A 176 8.78 -7.50 2.33
N ALA A 177 9.30 -8.65 1.93
CA ALA A 177 9.46 -9.79 2.83
C ALA A 177 10.42 -9.46 3.99
N THR A 178 11.54 -8.80 3.69
CA THR A 178 12.53 -8.39 4.70
C THR A 178 11.94 -7.34 5.65
N GLU A 179 11.19 -6.37 5.14
CA GLU A 179 10.49 -5.37 5.95
C GLU A 179 9.48 -6.00 6.90
N THR A 180 8.78 -7.07 6.47
CA THR A 180 7.86 -7.82 7.32
C THR A 180 8.62 -8.47 8.49
N ASN A 181 9.76 -9.10 8.23
CA ASN A 181 10.62 -9.67 9.29
C ASN A 181 11.07 -8.60 10.30
N VAL A 182 11.41 -7.39 9.84
CA VAL A 182 11.79 -6.28 10.71
C VAL A 182 10.63 -5.84 11.61
N VAL A 183 9.42 -5.71 11.06
CA VAL A 183 8.22 -5.35 11.83
C VAL A 183 7.93 -6.41 12.89
N GLU A 184 7.97 -7.69 12.53
CA GLU A 184 7.76 -8.79 13.48
C GLU A 184 8.82 -8.82 14.59
N TRP A 185 10.09 -8.61 14.24
CA TRP A 185 11.17 -8.49 15.21
C TRP A 185 10.94 -7.30 16.14
N PHE A 186 10.62 -6.12 15.60
CA PHE A 186 10.38 -4.91 16.39
C PHE A 186 9.23 -5.10 17.38
N MET A 187 8.13 -5.72 16.92
CA MET A 187 6.97 -6.01 17.77
C MET A 187 7.29 -6.94 18.94
N LYS A 188 8.29 -7.83 18.81
CA LYS A 188 8.76 -8.67 19.93
C LYS A 188 9.56 -7.86 20.97
N GLN A 189 10.14 -6.73 20.59
CA GLN A 189 10.94 -5.87 21.48
C GLN A 189 10.11 -4.78 22.17
N CYS A 190 8.88 -4.53 21.72
CA CYS A 190 8.08 -3.41 22.18
C CYS A 190 6.80 -3.85 22.91
N LYS A 191 6.37 -3.02 23.85
CA LYS A 191 5.03 -3.14 24.44
C LYS A 191 4.04 -2.46 23.50
N TYR A 192 2.98 -3.18 23.13
CA TYR A 192 1.90 -2.67 22.31
C TYR A 192 0.56 -2.89 23.01
N ILE A 193 -0.43 -2.08 22.64
CA ILE A 193 -1.80 -2.12 23.16
C ILE A 193 -2.75 -2.21 21.98
N PHE A 194 -3.72 -3.10 22.08
CA PHE A 194 -4.78 -3.20 21.08
C PHE A 194 -5.83 -2.12 21.35
N SER A 195 -6.11 -1.31 20.34
CA SER A 195 -7.21 -0.34 20.38
C SER A 195 -8.41 -0.86 19.58
N THR A 196 -9.57 -0.94 20.21
CA THR A 196 -10.82 -1.26 19.50
C THR A 196 -11.29 -0.06 18.69
N ILE A 197 -11.36 -0.22 17.37
CA ILE A 197 -11.92 0.80 16.48
C ILE A 197 -13.43 0.66 16.46
N LYS A 198 -14.14 1.70 16.91
CA LYS A 198 -15.61 1.68 17.05
C LYS A 198 -16.38 1.89 15.74
N ARG A 199 -15.72 2.42 14.70
CA ARG A 199 -16.34 2.70 13.39
C ARG A 199 -15.45 2.22 12.26
N THR A 200 -15.99 1.36 11.42
CA THR A 200 -15.33 0.86 10.20
C THR A 200 -15.02 1.98 9.22
N GLY A 201 -15.85 3.04 9.14
CA GLY A 201 -15.62 4.19 8.25
C GLY A 201 -14.30 4.94 8.52
N ASP A 202 -13.94 5.09 9.80
CA ASP A 202 -12.72 5.80 10.22
C ASP A 202 -11.45 5.01 9.85
N PHE A 203 -11.54 3.68 9.77
CA PHE A 203 -10.44 2.81 9.36
C PHE A 203 -10.39 2.57 7.84
N LEU A 204 -11.56 2.57 7.19
CA LEU A 204 -11.67 2.31 5.76
C LEU A 204 -11.34 3.52 4.89
N GLY A 205 -11.15 4.71 5.48
CA GLY A 205 -10.85 5.95 4.75
C GLY A 205 -11.99 6.39 3.82
N ARG A 206 -13.18 5.79 3.98
CA ARG A 206 -14.39 6.17 3.25
C ARG A 206 -15.14 7.16 4.14
N PRO A 207 -15.40 8.39 3.68
CA PRO A 207 -16.35 9.24 4.38
C PRO A 207 -17.66 8.48 4.45
N CYS A 208 -18.15 8.24 5.67
CA CYS A 208 -19.49 7.71 5.87
C CYS A 208 -20.46 8.57 5.05
N ARG A 209 -21.14 7.96 4.09
CA ARG A 209 -22.33 8.55 3.49
C ARG A 209 -23.54 8.19 4.33
#